data_AF-A0A838YY04-F1
#
_entry.id   AF-A0A838YY04-F1
#
_cell.length_a   1.000
_cell.length_b   1.000
_cell.length_c   1.000
_cell.angle_alpha   90.00
_cell.angle_beta   90.00
_cell.angle_gamma   90.00
#
_symmetry.space_group_name_H-M   'P 1'
#
loop_
_entity.id
_entity.type
_entity.pdbx_description
1 polymer ?
#
loop_
_entity_poly.entity_id
_entity_poly.type
_entity_poly.pdbx_seq_one_letter_code
_entity_poly.pdbx_strand_id
1 'polypeptide(L)'
;MKTVKNASYDLDEYKILVELYKFYLDIVLKTLVATSTVSGAIISYTLSQAEHKSDHTLKLSLFGVVLPVIICFATGTGFIQAIPMSRELTESLLKIKEKLGLELAPHTQNLTKTLIWAGYSMTLISIILSGFFVYLLIKC
;
A
#
# COMPACT_ATOMS: atom_id res chain seq x y z
N MET A 1 -19.40 34.53 25.31
CA MET A 1 -19.95 34.36 23.94
C MET A 1 -18.87 34.14 22.87
N LYS A 2 -17.74 33.47 23.20
CA LYS A 2 -16.65 33.10 22.26
C LYS A 2 -16.63 31.61 21.89
N THR A 3 -17.51 30.80 22.49
CA THR A 3 -17.48 29.33 22.42
C THR A 3 -18.18 28.75 21.18
N VAL A 4 -19.20 29.41 20.67
CA VAL A 4 -20.04 28.86 19.57
C VAL A 4 -19.35 28.95 18.21
N LYS A 5 -18.54 29.99 17.95
CA LYS A 5 -17.86 30.18 16.65
C LYS A 5 -16.69 29.20 16.45
N ASN A 6 -16.02 28.81 17.53
CA ASN A 6 -14.92 27.83 17.49
C ASN A 6 -15.42 26.40 17.26
N ALA A 7 -16.58 26.04 17.81
CA ALA A 7 -17.15 24.71 17.65
C ALA A 7 -17.47 24.37 16.19
N SER A 8 -17.98 25.33 15.39
CA SER A 8 -18.24 25.12 13.96
C SER A 8 -16.95 24.89 13.17
N TYR A 9 -15.90 25.68 13.45
CA TYR A 9 -14.61 25.54 12.79
C TYR A 9 -13.95 24.20 13.10
N ASP A 10 -13.95 23.79 14.38
CA ASP A 10 -13.39 22.52 14.83
C ASP A 10 -14.12 21.31 14.20
N LEU A 11 -15.44 21.42 13.99
CA LEU A 11 -16.25 20.41 13.31
C LEU A 11 -15.92 20.29 11.82
N ASP A 12 -15.67 21.41 11.15
CA ASP A 12 -15.30 21.41 9.73
C ASP A 12 -13.88 20.88 9.53
N GLU A 13 -12.94 21.23 10.41
CA GLU A 13 -11.60 20.65 10.45
C GLU A 13 -11.65 19.13 10.66
N TYR A 14 -12.49 18.66 11.60
CA TYR A 14 -12.71 17.23 11.82
C TYR A 14 -13.21 16.52 10.55
N LYS A 15 -14.21 17.09 9.86
CA LYS A 15 -14.73 16.51 8.60
C LYS A 15 -13.64 16.37 7.54
N ILE A 16 -12.81 17.41 7.38
CA ILE A 16 -11.71 17.41 6.41
C ILE A 16 -10.71 16.30 6.75
N LEU A 17 -10.33 16.13 8.01
CA LEU A 17 -9.40 15.08 8.42
C LEU A 17 -9.99 13.67 8.23
N VAL A 18 -11.29 13.49 8.48
CA VAL A 18 -11.99 12.22 8.21
C VAL A 18 -12.02 11.91 6.72
N GLU A 19 -12.26 12.93 5.88
CA GLU A 19 -12.26 12.77 4.43
C GLU A 19 -10.86 12.44 3.90
N LEU A 20 -9.83 13.11 4.42
CA LEU A 20 -8.43 12.81 4.10
C LEU A 20 -8.04 11.39 4.51
N TYR A 21 -8.49 10.92 5.68
CA TYR A 21 -8.31 9.53 6.11
C TYR A 21 -8.93 8.54 5.12
N LYS A 22 -10.19 8.79 4.70
CA LYS A 22 -10.88 7.92 3.73
C LYS A 22 -10.16 7.90 2.38
N PHE A 23 -9.73 9.07 1.92
CA PHE A 23 -8.97 9.21 0.69
C PHE A 23 -7.67 8.40 0.71
N TYR A 24 -6.88 8.50 1.78
CA TYR A 24 -5.66 7.72 1.92
C TYR A 24 -5.92 6.21 2.01
N LEU A 25 -6.95 5.80 2.76
CA LEU A 25 -7.32 4.39 2.83
C LEU A 25 -7.73 3.83 1.46
N ASP A 26 -8.53 4.59 0.70
CA ASP A 26 -8.97 4.23 -0.64
C ASP A 26 -7.79 4.10 -1.61
N ILE A 27 -6.86 5.06 -1.59
CA ILE A 27 -5.63 5.00 -2.41
C ILE A 27 -4.80 3.76 -2.07
N VAL A 28 -4.58 3.47 -0.78
CA VAL A 28 -3.79 2.31 -0.35
C VAL A 28 -4.44 1.02 -0.85
N LEU A 29 -5.76 0.87 -0.69
CA LEU A 29 -6.47 -0.32 -1.14
C LEU A 29 -6.45 -0.47 -2.67
N LYS A 30 -6.71 0.60 -3.42
CA LYS A 30 -6.67 0.59 -4.89
C LYS A 30 -5.28 0.27 -5.41
N THR A 31 -4.25 0.86 -4.81
CA THR A 31 -2.86 0.61 -5.18
C THR A 31 -2.48 -0.84 -4.89
N LEU A 32 -2.90 -1.38 -3.74
CA LEU A 32 -2.67 -2.79 -3.38
C LEU A 32 -3.31 -3.72 -4.41
N VAL A 33 -4.60 -3.52 -4.73
CA VAL A 33 -5.31 -4.33 -5.72
C VAL A 33 -4.65 -4.23 -7.10
N ALA A 34 -4.40 -3.01 -7.59
CA ALA A 34 -3.81 -2.80 -8.90
C ALA A 34 -2.43 -3.46 -9.04
N THR A 35 -1.57 -3.28 -8.04
CA THR A 35 -0.22 -3.85 -8.04
C THR A 35 -0.25 -5.38 -7.95
N SER A 36 -1.13 -5.95 -7.11
CA SER A 36 -1.32 -7.40 -7.06
C SER A 36 -1.87 -7.98 -8.36
N THR A 37 -2.83 -7.31 -9.01
CA THR A 37 -3.39 -7.77 -10.30
C THR A 37 -2.35 -7.76 -11.41
N VAL A 38 -1.61 -6.66 -11.56
CA VAL A 38 -0.57 -6.54 -12.59
C VAL A 38 0.55 -7.55 -12.35
N SER A 39 1.06 -7.64 -11.12
CA SER A 39 2.11 -8.61 -10.78
C SER A 39 1.65 -10.04 -10.98
N GLY A 40 0.43 -10.39 -10.54
CA GLY A 40 -0.15 -11.72 -10.72
C GLY A 40 -0.31 -12.13 -12.18
N ALA A 41 -0.76 -11.21 -13.04
CA ALA A 41 -0.89 -11.45 -14.48
C ALA A 41 0.47 -11.74 -15.13
N ILE A 42 1.49 -10.94 -14.81
CA ILE A 42 2.85 -11.12 -15.36
C ILE A 42 3.43 -12.44 -14.88
N ILE A 43 3.36 -12.73 -13.58
CA ILE A 43 3.89 -13.98 -13.00
C ILE A 43 3.21 -15.19 -13.66
N SER A 44 1.89 -15.18 -13.78
CA SER A 44 1.12 -16.27 -14.41
C SER A 44 1.55 -16.50 -15.85
N TYR A 45 1.73 -15.42 -16.62
CA TYR A 45 2.24 -15.51 -17.99
C TYR A 45 3.66 -16.09 -18.03
N THR A 46 4.56 -15.64 -17.17
CA THR A 46 5.94 -16.15 -17.13
C THR A 46 6.01 -17.63 -16.74
N LEU A 47 5.16 -18.08 -15.81
CA LEU A 47 5.05 -19.49 -15.42
C LEU A 47 4.53 -20.35 -16.58
N SER A 48 3.49 -19.89 -17.28
CA SER A 48 2.94 -20.61 -18.45
C SER A 48 3.99 -20.79 -19.55
N GLN A 49 4.80 -19.76 -19.81
CA GLN A 49 5.91 -19.85 -20.77
C GLN A 49 7.04 -20.75 -20.28
N ALA A 50 7.22 -20.93 -18.97
CA ALA A 50 8.24 -21.81 -18.42
C ALA A 50 7.91 -23.30 -18.58
N GLU A 51 6.63 -23.66 -18.67
CA GLU A 51 6.19 -25.03 -18.93
C GLU A 51 6.43 -25.45 -20.39
N HIS A 52 6.34 -24.51 -21.33
CA HIS A 52 6.67 -24.74 -22.74
C HIS A 52 8.19 -24.62 -22.92
N LYS A 53 8.91 -25.75 -22.82
CA LYS A 53 10.39 -25.93 -22.85
C LYS A 53 11.15 -25.39 -24.09
N SER A 54 10.87 -24.17 -24.53
CA SER A 54 11.68 -23.47 -25.53
C SER A 54 12.68 -22.57 -24.80
N ASP A 55 13.95 -22.98 -24.74
CA ASP A 55 15.02 -22.29 -24.00
C ASP A 55 15.16 -20.81 -24.38
N HIS A 56 14.89 -20.46 -25.65
CA HIS A 56 15.06 -19.10 -26.13
C HIS A 56 13.93 -18.16 -25.70
N THR A 57 12.70 -18.69 -25.54
CA THR A 57 11.53 -17.93 -25.10
C THR A 57 11.50 -17.79 -23.58
N LEU A 58 12.03 -18.78 -22.86
CA LEU A 58 12.16 -18.78 -21.41
C LEU A 58 13.03 -17.61 -20.91
N LYS A 59 14.23 -17.42 -21.47
CA LYS A 59 15.14 -16.34 -21.03
C LYS A 59 14.52 -14.94 -21.23
N LEU A 60 13.76 -14.76 -22.30
CA LEU A 60 13.07 -13.48 -22.57
C LEU A 60 11.89 -13.25 -21.61
N SER A 61 11.14 -14.30 -21.26
CA SER A 61 10.01 -14.19 -20.33
C SER A 61 10.46 -13.89 -18.90
N LEU A 62 11.65 -14.35 -18.48
CA LEU A 62 12.22 -14.07 -17.17
C LEU A 62 12.45 -12.58 -16.91
N PHE A 63 12.83 -11.81 -17.92
CA PHE A 63 12.94 -10.35 -17.79
C PHE A 63 11.59 -9.69 -17.48
N GLY A 64 10.47 -10.34 -17.83
CA GLY A 64 9.13 -9.92 -17.44
C GLY A 64 8.94 -9.87 -15.92
N VAL A 65 9.59 -10.76 -15.16
CA VAL A 65 9.48 -10.83 -13.68
C VAL A 65 10.13 -9.63 -12.99
N VAL A 66 11.06 -8.94 -13.66
CA VAL A 66 11.70 -7.72 -13.13
C VAL A 66 10.68 -6.60 -12.91
N LEU A 67 9.66 -6.50 -13.76
CA LEU A 67 8.65 -5.46 -13.64
C LEU A 67 7.80 -5.61 -12.35
N PRO A 68 7.22 -6.80 -12.03
CA PRO A 68 6.62 -7.09 -10.73
C PRO A 68 7.53 -6.82 -9.54
N VAL A 69 8.81 -7.18 -9.63
CA VAL A 69 9.80 -6.92 -8.56
C VAL A 69 9.89 -5.42 -8.27
N ILE A 70 10.06 -4.60 -9.31
CA ILE A 70 10.17 -3.14 -9.19
C ILE A 70 8.87 -2.54 -8.66
N ILE A 71 7.72 -2.94 -9.21
CA ILE A 71 6.41 -2.42 -8.80
C ILE A 71 6.13 -2.75 -7.33
N CYS A 72 6.31 -4.00 -6.92
CA CYS A 72 6.11 -4.42 -5.53
C CYS A 72 7.11 -3.75 -4.58
N PHE A 73 8.36 -3.57 -4.98
CA PHE A 73 9.36 -2.87 -4.17
C PHE A 73 9.02 -1.38 -3.99
N ALA A 74 8.74 -0.67 -5.09
CA ALA A 74 8.38 0.75 -5.07
C ALA A 74 7.10 0.99 -4.26
N THR A 75 6.10 0.12 -4.42
CA THR A 75 4.84 0.22 -3.66
C THR A 75 5.05 -0.09 -2.18
N GLY A 76 5.80 -1.15 -1.85
CA GLY A 76 6.07 -1.54 -0.47
C GLY A 76 6.85 -0.46 0.28
N THR A 77 7.89 0.09 -0.34
CA THR A 77 8.67 1.21 0.22
C THR A 77 7.82 2.48 0.36
N GLY A 78 6.98 2.80 -0.64
CA GLY A 78 6.04 3.91 -0.56
C GLY A 78 5.06 3.79 0.62
N PHE A 79 4.50 2.59 0.85
CA PHE A 79 3.62 2.35 2.00
C PHE A 79 4.35 2.47 3.34
N ILE A 80 5.59 1.98 3.45
CA ILE A 80 6.39 2.12 4.67
C ILE A 80 6.68 3.61 4.96
N GLN A 81 7.02 4.39 3.93
CA GLN A 81 7.27 5.83 4.07
C GLN A 81 6.00 6.62 4.43
N ALA A 82 4.81 6.10 4.11
CA ALA A 82 3.53 6.73 4.44
C ALA A 82 3.05 6.46 5.89
N ILE A 83 3.68 5.54 6.61
CA ILE A 83 3.37 5.24 8.02
C ILE A 83 3.44 6.49 8.93
N PRO A 84 4.52 7.31 8.93
CA PRO A 84 4.58 8.51 9.78
C PRO A 84 3.45 9.50 9.47
N MET A 85 3.13 9.73 8.20
CA MET A 85 2.03 10.62 7.80
C MET A 85 0.67 10.11 8.31
N SER A 86 0.44 8.79 8.25
CA SER A 86 -0.77 8.16 8.81
C SER A 86 -0.86 8.29 10.34
N ARG A 87 0.27 8.23 11.04
CA ARG A 87 0.34 8.43 12.49
C ARG A 87 0.04 9.88 12.87
N GLU A 88 0.62 10.85 12.16
CA GLU A 88 0.33 12.27 12.35
C GLU A 88 -1.15 12.59 12.12
N LEU A 89 -1.75 12.05 11.06
CA LEU A 89 -3.18 12.19 10.81
C LEU A 89 -4.03 11.58 11.94
N THR A 90 -3.63 10.42 12.45
CA THR A 90 -4.29 9.76 13.57
C THR A 90 -4.25 10.60 14.85
N GLU A 91 -3.08 11.17 15.17
CA GLU A 91 -2.90 12.04 16.34
C GLU A 91 -3.72 13.33 16.22
N SER A 92 -3.76 13.95 15.04
CA SER A 92 -4.57 15.15 14.79
C SER A 92 -6.06 14.88 14.95
N LEU A 93 -6.55 13.74 14.43
CA LEU A 93 -7.94 13.30 14.60
C LEU A 93 -8.30 13.05 16.07
N LEU A 94 -7.40 12.43 16.84
CA LEU A 94 -7.61 12.19 18.27
C LEU A 94 -7.64 13.49 19.07
N LYS A 95 -6.75 14.44 18.80
CA LYS A 95 -6.72 15.76 19.45
C LYS A 95 -8.02 16.53 19.23
N ILE A 96 -8.55 16.54 18.00
CA ILE A 96 -9.80 17.24 17.68
C ILE A 96 -11.02 16.50 18.26
N LYS A 97 -10.99 15.16 18.29
CA LYS A 97 -12.02 14.37 18.98
C LYS A 97 -12.12 14.74 20.46
N GLU A 98 -10.98 14.77 21.16
CA GLU A 98 -10.91 15.15 22.57
C GLU A 98 -11.41 16.58 22.78
N LYS A 99 -11.04 17.52 21.90
CA LYS A 99 -11.49 18.92 21.94
C LYS A 99 -13.01 19.06 21.75
N LEU A 100 -13.61 18.25 20.89
CA LEU A 100 -15.04 18.26 20.58
C LEU A 100 -15.89 17.39 21.53
N GLY A 101 -15.27 16.61 22.41
CA GLY A 101 -15.98 15.71 23.33
C GLY A 101 -16.77 14.60 22.63
N LEU A 102 -16.33 14.16 21.44
CA LEU A 102 -17.03 13.14 20.66
C LEU A 102 -16.81 11.74 21.26
N GLU A 103 -17.87 10.95 21.42
CA GLU A 103 -17.76 9.55 21.89
C GLU A 103 -17.11 8.65 20.83
N LEU A 104 -17.48 8.85 19.55
CA LEU A 104 -17.08 8.00 18.43
C LEU A 104 -16.05 8.70 17.55
N ALA A 105 -14.94 8.01 17.27
CA ALA A 105 -13.95 8.40 16.27
C ALA A 105 -13.74 7.26 15.28
N PRO A 106 -13.41 7.55 14.01
CA PRO A 106 -13.03 6.52 13.06
C PRO A 106 -11.85 5.71 13.61
N HIS A 107 -11.80 4.42 13.26
CA HIS A 107 -10.68 3.53 13.60
C HIS A 107 -9.43 3.89 12.79
N THR A 108 -8.85 5.04 13.09
CA THR A 108 -7.68 5.62 12.43
C THR A 108 -6.46 4.69 12.46
N GLN A 109 -6.35 3.88 13.53
CA GLN A 109 -5.36 2.81 13.63
C GLN A 109 -5.41 1.80 12.48
N ASN A 110 -6.56 1.59 11.84
CA ASN A 110 -6.67 0.65 10.73
C ASN A 110 -5.86 1.10 9.51
N LEU A 111 -5.76 2.41 9.23
CA LEU A 111 -4.95 2.90 8.09
C LEU A 111 -3.47 2.59 8.32
N THR A 112 -2.96 2.89 9.50
CA THR A 112 -1.57 2.60 9.87
C THR A 112 -1.28 1.10 9.86
N LYS A 113 -2.19 0.26 10.38
CA LYS A 113 -2.07 -1.20 10.32
C LYS A 113 -2.07 -1.71 8.87
N THR A 114 -3.00 -1.22 8.04
CA THR A 114 -3.07 -1.60 6.62
C THR A 114 -1.80 -1.22 5.88
N LEU A 115 -1.27 -0.01 6.08
CA LEU A 115 0.00 0.42 5.48
C LEU A 115 1.18 -0.46 5.90
N ILE A 116 1.26 -0.83 7.18
CA ILE A 116 2.29 -1.74 7.69
C ILE A 116 2.18 -3.11 7.01
N TRP A 117 1.00 -3.72 7.05
CA TRP A 117 0.77 -5.04 6.48
C TRP A 117 1.01 -5.06 4.97
N ALA A 118 0.50 -4.07 4.25
CA ALA A 118 0.67 -3.92 2.81
C ALA A 118 2.13 -3.65 2.42
N GLY A 119 2.82 -2.79 3.19
CA GLY A 119 4.22 -2.46 2.95
C GLY A 119 5.14 -3.68 3.11
N TYR A 120 4.97 -4.43 4.21
CA TYR A 120 5.74 -5.65 4.44
C TYR A 120 5.40 -6.76 3.45
N SER A 121 4.12 -6.98 3.13
CA SER A 121 3.73 -8.02 2.17
C SER A 121 4.29 -7.76 0.77
N MET A 122 4.21 -6.52 0.28
CA MET A 122 4.74 -6.15 -1.04
C MET A 122 6.26 -6.24 -1.09
N THR A 123 6.95 -5.83 -0.02
CA THR A 123 8.40 -5.97 0.08
C THR A 123 8.81 -7.44 0.10
N LEU A 124 8.11 -8.28 0.86
CA LEU A 124 8.36 -9.72 0.92
C LEU A 124 8.15 -10.38 -0.45
N ILE A 125 7.06 -10.05 -1.15
CA ILE A 125 6.81 -10.54 -2.51
C ILE A 125 7.94 -10.15 -3.45
N SER A 126 8.40 -8.91 -3.38
CA SER A 126 9.52 -8.43 -4.20
C SER A 126 10.81 -9.23 -3.93
N ILE A 127 11.13 -9.51 -2.66
CA ILE A 127 12.29 -10.32 -2.28
C ILE A 127 12.18 -11.75 -2.82
N ILE A 128 11.00 -12.38 -2.67
CA ILE A 128 10.75 -13.73 -3.18
C ILE A 128 10.92 -13.79 -4.70
N LEU A 129 10.33 -12.84 -5.43
CA LEU A 129 10.42 -12.78 -6.89
C LEU A 129 11.85 -12.50 -7.37
N SER A 130 12.59 -11.68 -6.64
CA SER A 130 14.01 -11.43 -6.91
C SER A 130 14.84 -12.70 -6.73
N GLY A 131 14.60 -13.45 -5.65
CA GLY A 131 15.24 -14.74 -5.40
C GLY A 131 14.90 -15.78 -6.47
N PHE A 132 13.63 -15.85 -6.89
CA PHE A 132 13.17 -16.73 -7.96
C PHE A 132 13.83 -16.38 -9.30
N PHE A 133 13.92 -15.10 -9.63
CA PHE A 133 14.59 -14.62 -10.84
C PHE A 133 16.07 -15.01 -10.87
N VAL A 134 16.80 -14.79 -9.77
CA VAL A 134 18.21 -15.19 -9.64
C VAL A 134 18.38 -16.71 -9.74
N TYR A 135 17.50 -17.47 -9.08
CA TYR A 135 17.53 -18.93 -9.13
C TYR A 135 17.37 -19.46 -10.57
N LEU A 136 16.43 -18.90 -11.33
CA LEU A 136 16.22 -19.30 -12.71
C LEU A 136 17.35 -18.87 -13.65
N LEU A 137 17.95 -17.69 -13.43
CA LEU A 137 19.13 -17.26 -14.17
C LEU A 137 20.34 -18.18 -13.99
N ILE A 138 20.52 -18.78 -12.80
CA ILE A 138 21.62 -19.71 -12.55
C ILE A 138 21.37 -21.07 -13.21
N LYS A 139 20.11 -21.49 -13.32
CA LYS A 139 19.74 -22.81 -13.85
C LYS A 139 19.60 -22.89 -15.37
N CYS A 140 19.44 -21.77 -16.09
CA CYS A 140 19.20 -21.71 -17.54
C CYS A 140 20.34 -21.06 -18.32
#